data_AF-A0A1Q5EUK1-F1
#
_entry.id   AF-A0A1Q5EUK1-F1
#
_cell.length_a   1.000
_cell.length_b   1.000
_cell.length_c   1.000
_cell.angle_alpha   90.00
_cell.angle_beta   90.00
_cell.angle_gamma   90.00
#
_symmetry.space_group_name_H-M   'P 1'
#
loop_
_entity.id
_entity.type
_entity.pdbx_description
1 polymer ?
#
loop_
_entity_poly.entity_id
_entity_poly.type
_entity_poly.pdbx_seq_one_letter_code
_entity_poly.pdbx_strand_id
1 'polypeptide(L)'
;MNAAVPLEGSRCLVTGGAGTIGSTVVDQLIEAGAREVVVLDNFVRGRAENLARARELAAPGQLRVVDGDIRDRALLRELLAPGADVLFHLAAIRITQCAAEPRLALEVMVDGTFDVVEAAAETGVRKVVASSTASVYGLADAFPTPESQHPYNNDTLYGAAKVFNEGLLRSFHTMYGLDYVALRYFNVYGPRMDVHGRYTEVFIRWMERIAGGQPPLIFGDGAQTMDFVYTEDIARANLLAATAPVTDRVYNIASGSEVSLRGLADALLEAMDSDLHVEHGPARDTAGGVVRRLADISAAERDLGWKPELGLTDGLRKLVDWWKDTTTGADGTARDGQS
;
A
#
# COMPACT_ATOMS: atom_id res chain seq x y z
N MET A 1 -26.71 9.37 8.34
CA MET A 1 -25.69 10.42 8.50
C MET A 1 -24.80 10.41 7.26
N ASN A 2 -24.15 11.53 6.92
CA ASN A 2 -23.27 11.60 5.75
C ASN A 2 -21.91 10.98 6.12
N ALA A 3 -21.56 9.85 5.49
CA ALA A 3 -20.29 9.16 5.71
C ALA A 3 -19.08 9.88 5.06
N ALA A 4 -19.29 11.01 4.38
CA ALA A 4 -18.21 11.84 3.87
C ALA A 4 -17.51 12.61 5.00
N VAL A 5 -16.18 12.60 4.99
CA VAL A 5 -15.35 13.40 5.90
C VAL A 5 -14.48 14.36 5.08
N PRO A 6 -14.72 15.69 5.13
CA PRO A 6 -13.83 16.67 4.51
C PRO A 6 -12.42 16.55 5.10
N LEU A 7 -11.39 16.64 4.27
CA LEU A 7 -10.00 16.56 4.73
C LEU A 7 -9.46 17.90 5.22
N GLU A 8 -9.86 19.01 4.61
CA GLU A 8 -9.49 20.34 5.07
C GLU A 8 -9.99 20.55 6.51
N GLY A 9 -9.08 20.96 7.39
CA GLY A 9 -9.36 21.16 8.80
C GLY A 9 -9.58 19.87 9.59
N SER A 10 -9.42 18.67 9.01
CA SER A 10 -9.64 17.38 9.68
C SER A 10 -8.45 16.91 10.50
N ARG A 11 -8.70 16.10 11.54
CA ARG A 11 -7.66 15.36 12.26
C ARG A 11 -7.63 13.92 11.79
N CYS A 12 -6.51 13.53 11.20
CA CYS A 12 -6.31 12.22 10.62
C CYS A 12 -5.26 11.43 11.41
N LEU A 13 -5.53 10.14 11.64
CA LEU A 13 -4.53 9.21 12.16
C LEU A 13 -4.17 8.20 11.07
N VAL A 14 -2.87 7.96 10.86
CA VAL A 14 -2.35 7.04 9.84
C VAL A 14 -1.48 6.00 10.50
N THR A 15 -1.95 4.75 10.61
CA THR A 15 -1.09 3.64 11.05
C THR A 15 -0.27 3.13 9.86
N GLY A 16 1.00 2.82 10.06
CA GLY A 16 1.91 2.47 8.96
C GLY A 16 2.27 3.69 8.09
N GLY A 17 2.15 4.90 8.65
CA GLY A 17 2.31 6.16 7.93
C GLY A 17 3.75 6.44 7.50
N ALA A 18 4.76 5.72 8.00
CA ALA A 18 6.13 5.83 7.52
C ALA A 18 6.47 4.78 6.44
N GLY A 19 5.51 3.92 6.06
CA GLY A 19 5.65 2.98 4.94
C GLY A 19 5.49 3.63 3.56
N THR A 20 5.63 2.83 2.50
CA THR A 20 5.52 3.27 1.09
C THR A 20 4.21 4.00 0.82
N ILE A 21 3.07 3.32 1.01
CA ILE A 21 1.74 3.90 0.76
C ILE A 21 1.39 4.93 1.83
N GLY A 22 1.67 4.61 3.10
CA GLY A 22 1.30 5.46 4.22
C GLY A 22 1.93 6.85 4.16
N SER A 23 3.21 6.93 3.80
CA SER A 23 3.88 8.23 3.70
C SER A 23 3.36 9.09 2.55
N THR A 24 2.96 8.49 1.43
CA THR A 24 2.33 9.22 0.33
C THR A 24 0.92 9.68 0.70
N VAL A 25 0.16 8.89 1.47
CA VAL A 25 -1.11 9.35 2.07
C VAL A 25 -0.88 10.52 3.01
N VAL A 26 0.16 10.47 3.86
CA VAL A 26 0.51 11.57 4.77
C VAL A 26 0.84 12.85 3.99
N ASP A 27 1.65 12.77 2.93
CA ASP A 27 1.94 13.94 2.08
C ASP A 27 0.65 14.57 1.54
N GLN A 28 -0.23 13.76 0.95
CA GLN A 28 -1.47 14.24 0.35
C GLN A 28 -2.46 14.77 1.40
N LEU A 29 -2.46 14.24 2.62
CA LEU A 29 -3.29 14.77 3.71
C LEU A 29 -2.85 16.17 4.14
N ILE A 30 -1.54 16.41 4.21
CA ILE A 30 -0.98 17.74 4.50
C ILE A 30 -1.34 18.72 3.37
N GLU A 31 -1.15 18.31 2.12
CA GLU A 31 -1.51 19.10 0.93
C GLU A 31 -3.02 19.40 0.86
N ALA A 32 -3.86 18.46 1.29
CA ALA A 32 -5.31 18.62 1.37
C ALA A 32 -5.79 19.50 2.55
N GLY A 33 -4.87 20.05 3.34
CA GLY A 33 -5.18 21.01 4.40
C GLY A 33 -5.69 20.36 5.70
N ALA A 34 -5.35 19.09 5.99
CA ALA A 34 -5.67 18.48 7.27
C ALA A 34 -5.10 19.31 8.43
N ARG A 35 -5.88 19.58 9.49
CA ARG A 35 -5.40 20.39 10.63
C ARG A 35 -4.30 19.67 11.41
N GLU A 36 -4.38 18.36 11.47
CA GLU A 36 -3.44 17.50 12.19
C GLU A 36 -3.39 16.13 11.53
N VAL A 37 -2.18 15.62 11.29
CA VAL A 37 -1.91 14.26 10.82
C VAL A 37 -1.02 13.59 11.86
N VAL A 38 -1.55 12.54 12.50
CA VAL A 38 -0.83 11.71 13.47
C VAL A 38 -0.40 10.42 12.79
N VAL A 39 0.90 10.21 12.66
CA VAL A 39 1.49 8.98 12.15
C VAL A 39 1.83 8.06 13.32
N LEU A 40 1.35 6.82 13.26
CA LEU A 40 1.79 5.72 14.14
C LEU A 40 2.53 4.69 13.28
N ASP A 41 3.80 4.46 13.58
CA ASP A 41 4.63 3.47 12.88
C ASP A 41 5.68 2.91 13.86
N ASN A 42 6.03 1.64 13.75
CA ASN A 42 7.07 1.01 14.58
C ASN A 42 8.41 0.89 13.83
N PHE A 43 8.50 1.42 12.61
CA PHE A 43 9.70 1.46 11.77
C PHE A 43 10.35 0.10 11.47
N VAL A 44 9.64 -1.02 11.69
CA VAL A 44 10.09 -2.36 11.27
C VAL A 44 10.27 -2.41 9.74
N ARG A 45 9.42 -1.67 9.02
CA ARG A 45 9.47 -1.50 7.56
C ARG A 45 9.42 -0.05 7.12
N GLY A 46 8.73 0.79 7.90
CA GLY A 46 8.69 2.23 7.66
C GLY A 46 10.06 2.86 7.82
N ARG A 47 10.24 4.01 7.18
CA ARG A 47 11.48 4.80 7.23
C ARG A 47 11.12 6.24 7.57
N ALA A 48 11.84 6.86 8.50
CA ALA A 48 11.56 8.24 8.91
C ALA A 48 11.75 9.21 7.72
N GLU A 49 12.67 8.88 6.82
CA GLU A 49 13.00 9.60 5.59
C GLU A 49 11.81 9.66 4.61
N ASN A 50 10.92 8.66 4.65
CA ASN A 50 9.71 8.66 3.82
C ASN A 50 8.77 9.83 4.17
N LEU A 51 8.89 10.39 5.37
CA LEU A 51 8.10 11.53 5.84
C LEU A 51 8.79 12.89 5.61
N ALA A 52 9.93 12.93 4.91
CA ALA A 52 10.67 14.18 4.68
C ALA A 52 9.82 15.24 3.97
N ARG A 53 9.14 14.86 2.88
CA ARG A 53 8.24 15.76 2.16
C ARG A 53 7.11 16.29 3.04
N ALA A 54 6.39 15.41 3.75
CA ALA A 54 5.36 15.83 4.69
C ALA A 54 5.88 16.82 5.74
N ARG A 55 7.11 16.63 6.24
CA ARG A 55 7.74 17.56 7.20
C ARG A 55 8.05 18.93 6.59
N GLU A 56 8.43 18.98 5.31
CA GLU A 56 8.67 20.22 4.57
C GLU A 56 7.36 20.98 4.29
N LEU A 57 6.28 20.25 3.99
CA LEU A 57 4.97 20.82 3.68
C LEU A 57 4.18 21.23 4.93
N ALA A 58 4.40 20.56 6.06
CA ALA A 58 3.59 20.73 7.26
C ALA A 58 3.83 22.06 7.98
N ALA A 59 2.75 22.73 8.37
CA ALA A 59 2.80 23.82 9.33
C ALA A 59 3.25 23.31 10.73
N PRO A 60 3.79 24.19 11.59
CA PRO A 60 4.21 23.79 12.95
C PRO A 60 3.08 23.11 13.73
N GLY A 61 3.34 21.89 14.20
CA GLY A 61 2.39 21.07 14.95
C GLY A 61 1.34 20.34 14.11
N GLN A 62 1.31 20.52 12.79
CA GLN A 62 0.37 19.83 11.90
C GLN A 62 0.71 18.34 11.73
N LEU A 63 2.01 17.97 11.73
CA LEU A 63 2.46 16.59 11.63
C LEU A 63 3.02 16.10 12.97
N ARG A 64 2.43 15.04 13.53
CA ARG A 64 2.94 14.34 14.70
C ARG A 64 3.33 12.91 14.33
N VAL A 65 4.58 12.53 14.57
CA VAL A 65 5.06 11.17 14.31
C VAL A 65 5.30 10.47 15.65
N VAL A 66 4.72 9.28 15.79
CA VAL A 66 4.78 8.45 16.99
C VAL A 66 5.42 7.12 16.62
N ASP A 67 6.56 6.83 17.24
CA ASP A 67 7.17 5.51 17.23
C ASP A 67 6.39 4.60 18.20
N GLY A 68 5.70 3.62 17.65
CA GLY A 68 4.86 2.73 18.44
C GLY A 68 4.17 1.66 17.61
N ASP A 69 3.60 0.68 18.30
CA ASP A 69 3.03 -0.51 17.68
C ASP A 69 1.49 -0.50 17.76
N ILE A 70 0.83 -0.99 16.71
CA ILE A 70 -0.64 -1.13 16.68
C ILE A 70 -1.16 -2.17 17.66
N ARG A 71 -0.28 -3.01 18.23
CA ARG A 71 -0.61 -3.96 19.30
C ARG A 71 -0.63 -3.30 20.69
N ASP A 72 -0.21 -2.03 20.80
CA ASP A 72 -0.33 -1.27 22.04
C ASP A 72 -1.69 -0.57 22.13
N ARG A 73 -2.62 -1.25 22.82
CA ARG A 73 -3.99 -0.75 23.05
C ARG A 73 -4.03 0.56 23.83
N ALA A 74 -3.12 0.76 24.78
CA ALA A 74 -3.12 1.97 25.59
C ALA A 74 -2.70 3.16 24.73
N LEU A 75 -1.66 2.97 23.91
CA LEU A 75 -1.22 3.97 22.94
C LEU A 75 -2.32 4.30 21.93
N LEU A 76 -2.97 3.29 21.32
CA LEU A 76 -4.06 3.53 20.36
C LEU A 76 -5.17 4.40 20.95
N ARG A 77 -5.62 4.09 22.18
CA ARG A 77 -6.61 4.88 22.89
C ARG A 77 -6.12 6.30 23.16
N GLU A 78 -4.87 6.47 23.59
CA GLU A 78 -4.28 7.80 23.82
C GLU A 78 -4.29 8.65 22.53
N LEU A 79 -3.86 8.07 21.40
CA LEU A 79 -3.76 8.80 20.13
C LEU A 79 -5.12 9.18 19.55
N LEU A 80 -6.14 8.34 19.79
CA LEU A 80 -7.50 8.52 19.28
C LEU A 80 -8.43 9.30 20.24
N ALA A 81 -8.14 9.34 21.54
CA ALA A 81 -8.95 10.03 22.56
C ALA A 81 -9.23 11.53 22.28
N PRO A 82 -8.33 12.32 21.67
CA PRO A 82 -8.64 13.69 21.24
C PRO A 82 -9.73 13.79 20.15
N GLY A 83 -10.20 12.65 19.61
CA GLY A 83 -11.09 12.52 18.48
C GLY A 83 -10.31 12.47 17.17
N ALA A 84 -10.63 11.52 16.28
CA ALA A 84 -10.12 11.51 14.91
C ALA A 84 -11.29 11.55 13.93
N ASP A 85 -11.18 12.43 12.94
CA ASP A 85 -12.15 12.53 11.86
C ASP A 85 -11.99 11.33 10.91
N VAL A 86 -10.75 10.97 10.59
CA VAL A 86 -10.46 9.79 9.74
C VAL A 86 -9.29 8.99 10.32
N LEU A 87 -9.44 7.67 10.31
CA LEU A 87 -8.36 6.73 10.57
C LEU A 87 -7.99 6.00 9.28
N PHE A 88 -6.76 6.16 8.82
CA PHE A 88 -6.17 5.39 7.73
C PHE A 88 -5.36 4.22 8.29
N HIS A 89 -5.88 3.01 8.17
CA HIS A 89 -5.23 1.81 8.69
C HIS A 89 -4.40 1.10 7.61
N LEU A 90 -3.10 1.41 7.57
CA LEU A 90 -2.16 0.94 6.54
C LEU A 90 -1.01 0.07 7.11
N ALA A 91 -0.88 0.01 8.44
CA ALA A 91 0.10 -0.85 9.12
C ALA A 91 -0.14 -2.34 8.79
N ALA A 92 0.89 -2.99 8.24
CA ALA A 92 0.87 -4.41 7.90
C ALA A 92 2.28 -4.95 7.67
N ILE A 93 2.48 -6.25 7.92
CA ILE A 93 3.69 -6.96 7.49
C ILE A 93 3.52 -7.56 6.07
N ARG A 94 4.64 -7.97 5.45
CA ARG A 94 4.65 -8.49 4.08
C ARG A 94 4.02 -9.88 4.00
N ILE A 95 3.43 -10.21 2.85
CA ILE A 95 2.96 -11.58 2.55
C ILE A 95 4.05 -12.64 2.75
N THR A 96 5.29 -12.35 2.35
CA THR A 96 6.44 -13.24 2.52
C THR A 96 6.81 -13.40 4.00
N GLN A 97 6.69 -12.32 4.78
CA GLN A 97 6.91 -12.37 6.22
C GLN A 97 5.78 -13.12 6.93
N CYS A 98 4.53 -13.00 6.48
CA CYS A 98 3.43 -13.80 7.02
C CYS A 98 3.67 -15.31 6.83
N ALA A 99 4.24 -15.70 5.69
CA ALA A 99 4.58 -17.10 5.42
C ALA A 99 5.77 -17.58 6.28
N ALA A 100 6.78 -16.72 6.48
CA ALA A 100 7.96 -17.06 7.27
C ALA A 100 7.70 -17.05 8.78
N GLU A 101 6.85 -16.15 9.27
CA GLU A 101 6.58 -15.90 10.69
C GLU A 101 5.07 -15.87 10.98
N PRO A 102 4.36 -17.00 10.86
CA PRO A 102 2.89 -17.04 10.91
C PRO A 102 2.30 -16.60 12.27
N ARG A 103 3.05 -16.78 13.37
CA ARG A 103 2.63 -16.29 14.69
C ARG A 103 2.63 -14.77 14.74
N LEU A 104 3.73 -14.14 14.32
CA LEU A 104 3.83 -12.68 14.21
C LEU A 104 2.76 -12.13 13.26
N ALA A 105 2.47 -12.85 12.18
CA ALA A 105 1.40 -12.49 11.25
C ALA A 105 0.04 -12.41 11.93
N LEU A 106 -0.30 -13.37 12.79
CA LEU A 106 -1.53 -13.33 13.58
C LEU A 106 -1.53 -12.11 14.52
N GLU A 107 -0.46 -11.94 15.29
CA GLU A 107 -0.36 -10.85 16.28
C GLU A 107 -0.48 -9.46 15.63
N VAL A 108 0.11 -9.25 14.46
CA VAL A 108 0.08 -7.93 13.79
C VAL A 108 -1.14 -7.77 12.89
N MET A 109 -1.41 -8.74 12.01
CA MET A 109 -2.42 -8.60 10.96
C MET A 109 -3.83 -8.86 11.45
N VAL A 110 -4.00 -9.59 12.56
CA VAL A 110 -5.30 -9.93 13.15
C VAL A 110 -5.47 -9.20 14.48
N ASP A 111 -4.65 -9.52 15.50
CA ASP A 111 -4.83 -8.95 16.84
C ASP A 111 -4.59 -7.42 16.84
N GLY A 112 -3.49 -6.97 16.25
CA GLY A 112 -3.21 -5.53 16.11
C GLY A 112 -4.23 -4.78 15.26
N THR A 113 -4.80 -5.41 14.23
CA THR A 113 -5.89 -4.77 13.46
C THR A 113 -7.19 -4.72 14.28
N PHE A 114 -7.49 -5.77 15.05
CA PHE A 114 -8.60 -5.78 15.99
C PHE A 114 -8.49 -4.63 16.99
N ASP A 115 -7.33 -4.47 17.61
CA ASP A 115 -7.06 -3.41 18.59
C ASP A 115 -7.25 -2.01 17.99
N VAL A 116 -6.83 -1.80 16.73
CA VAL A 116 -7.05 -0.54 16.01
C VAL A 116 -8.54 -0.27 15.76
N VAL A 117 -9.28 -1.25 15.27
CA VAL A 117 -10.72 -1.10 14.97
C VAL A 117 -11.54 -0.95 16.25
N GLU A 118 -11.18 -1.68 17.31
CA GLU A 118 -11.79 -1.57 18.64
C GLU A 118 -11.60 -0.16 19.20
N ALA A 119 -10.35 0.33 19.24
CA ALA A 119 -10.07 1.69 19.73
C ALA A 119 -10.80 2.75 18.89
N ALA A 120 -10.87 2.59 17.55
CA ALA A 120 -11.57 3.52 16.68
C ALA A 120 -13.07 3.61 16.99
N ALA A 121 -13.71 2.47 17.24
CA ALA A 121 -15.12 2.43 17.64
C ALA A 121 -15.34 3.03 19.04
N GLU A 122 -14.49 2.70 20.01
CA GLU A 122 -14.58 3.19 21.39
C GLU A 122 -14.44 4.73 21.48
N THR A 123 -13.57 5.33 20.67
CA THR A 123 -13.32 6.77 20.68
C THR A 123 -14.18 7.56 19.70
N GLY A 124 -15.08 6.90 18.97
CA GLY A 124 -15.99 7.56 18.03
C GLY A 124 -15.31 8.15 16.79
N VAL A 125 -14.33 7.45 16.21
CA VAL A 125 -13.75 7.83 14.91
C VAL A 125 -14.86 7.90 13.88
N ARG A 126 -14.94 9.00 13.11
CA ARG A 126 -16.06 9.18 12.16
C ARG A 126 -15.98 8.20 11.00
N LYS A 127 -14.78 7.90 10.50
CA LYS A 127 -14.59 6.95 9.39
C LYS A 127 -13.23 6.27 9.41
N VAL A 128 -13.21 4.97 9.09
CA VAL A 128 -11.98 4.21 8.87
C VAL A 128 -11.78 3.93 7.38
N VAL A 129 -10.62 4.26 6.85
CA VAL A 129 -10.17 3.81 5.53
C VAL A 129 -9.08 2.76 5.73
N ALA A 130 -9.34 1.51 5.35
CA ALA A 130 -8.46 0.40 5.65
C ALA A 130 -7.83 -0.20 4.39
N SER A 131 -6.55 -0.55 4.48
CA SER A 131 -5.88 -1.32 3.44
C SER A 131 -6.36 -2.78 3.41
N SER A 132 -6.77 -3.24 2.23
CA SER A 132 -6.94 -4.65 1.88
C SER A 132 -6.03 -4.98 0.68
N THR A 133 -6.26 -6.10 -0.01
CA THR A 133 -5.35 -6.61 -1.04
C THR A 133 -6.08 -7.44 -2.08
N ALA A 134 -5.60 -7.43 -3.32
CA ALA A 134 -6.00 -8.41 -4.34
C ALA A 134 -5.67 -9.87 -3.96
N SER A 135 -4.77 -10.10 -3.00
CA SER A 135 -4.48 -11.45 -2.51
C SER A 135 -5.64 -12.12 -1.81
N VAL A 136 -6.70 -11.40 -1.41
CA VAL A 136 -7.92 -12.02 -0.89
C VAL A 136 -8.61 -12.90 -1.93
N TYR A 137 -8.40 -12.64 -3.22
CA TYR A 137 -9.00 -13.43 -4.30
C TYR A 137 -8.23 -14.72 -4.62
N GLY A 138 -6.97 -14.84 -4.19
CA GLY A 138 -6.08 -15.91 -4.67
C GLY A 138 -5.99 -15.91 -6.20
N LEU A 139 -6.20 -17.08 -6.81
CA LEU A 139 -6.46 -17.18 -8.25
C LEU A 139 -7.96 -16.96 -8.51
N ALA A 140 -8.31 -15.79 -9.04
CA ALA A 140 -9.70 -15.45 -9.32
C ALA A 140 -10.29 -16.31 -10.46
N ASP A 141 -11.60 -16.55 -10.40
CA ASP A 141 -12.31 -17.34 -11.42
C ASP A 141 -12.72 -16.49 -12.64
N ALA A 142 -12.78 -15.17 -12.46
CA ALA A 142 -13.21 -14.21 -13.49
C ALA A 142 -12.26 -13.01 -13.59
N PHE A 143 -12.11 -12.52 -14.82
CA PHE A 143 -11.29 -11.36 -15.17
C PHE A 143 -12.05 -10.47 -16.17
N PRO A 144 -12.03 -9.13 -16.03
CA PRO A 144 -11.52 -8.38 -14.87
C PRO A 144 -12.21 -8.82 -13.57
N THR A 145 -11.45 -8.93 -12.47
CA THR A 145 -11.92 -9.50 -11.20
C THR A 145 -12.77 -8.49 -10.44
N PRO A 146 -14.09 -8.72 -10.26
CA PRO A 146 -14.96 -7.81 -9.53
C PRO A 146 -14.86 -8.02 -8.01
N GLU A 147 -15.30 -7.04 -7.22
CA GLU A 147 -15.31 -7.15 -5.76
C GLU A 147 -16.21 -8.27 -5.22
N SER A 148 -17.16 -8.74 -6.04
CA SER A 148 -18.05 -9.87 -5.75
C SER A 148 -17.38 -11.25 -5.85
N GLN A 149 -16.16 -11.33 -6.41
CA GLN A 149 -15.38 -12.57 -6.42
C GLN A 149 -15.17 -13.08 -4.99
N HIS A 150 -15.44 -14.36 -4.77
CA HIS A 150 -15.31 -14.95 -3.44
C HIS A 150 -13.83 -15.11 -3.03
N PRO A 151 -13.51 -15.06 -1.73
CA PRO A 151 -12.14 -15.14 -1.27
C PRO A 151 -11.60 -16.57 -1.08
N TYR A 152 -12.43 -17.61 -1.30
CA TYR A 152 -12.05 -19.01 -0.98
C TYR A 152 -10.82 -19.53 -1.74
N ASN A 153 -10.51 -18.96 -2.91
CA ASN A 153 -9.33 -19.34 -3.68
C ASN A 153 -8.00 -18.77 -3.10
N ASN A 154 -8.05 -17.91 -2.09
CA ASN A 154 -6.85 -17.49 -1.37
C ASN A 154 -6.34 -18.62 -0.45
N ASP A 155 -5.09 -19.00 -0.67
CA ASP A 155 -4.35 -20.02 0.08
C ASP A 155 -3.26 -19.43 1.00
N THR A 156 -3.20 -18.11 1.15
CA THR A 156 -2.16 -17.42 1.92
C THR A 156 -2.67 -16.94 3.28
N LEU A 157 -1.82 -17.00 4.31
CA LEU A 157 -2.14 -16.44 5.63
C LEU A 157 -2.37 -14.91 5.58
N TYR A 158 -1.62 -14.21 4.71
CA TYR A 158 -1.79 -12.79 4.48
C TYR A 158 -3.17 -12.45 3.92
N GLY A 159 -3.61 -13.17 2.89
CA GLY A 159 -4.95 -13.00 2.32
C GLY A 159 -6.04 -13.37 3.32
N ALA A 160 -5.85 -14.44 4.11
CA ALA A 160 -6.80 -14.85 5.13
C ALA A 160 -6.97 -13.78 6.22
N ALA A 161 -5.87 -13.17 6.69
CA ALA A 161 -5.92 -12.06 7.63
C ALA A 161 -6.62 -10.83 7.03
N LYS A 162 -6.37 -10.49 5.76
CA LYS A 162 -7.07 -9.37 5.11
C LYS A 162 -8.57 -9.64 4.89
N VAL A 163 -8.98 -10.88 4.63
CA VAL A 163 -10.39 -11.29 4.63
C VAL A 163 -11.01 -11.12 6.01
N PHE A 164 -10.30 -11.54 7.07
CA PHE A 164 -10.73 -11.28 8.45
C PHE A 164 -10.92 -9.79 8.70
N ASN A 165 -9.97 -8.93 8.28
CA ASN A 165 -10.05 -7.49 8.47
C ASN A 165 -11.27 -6.86 7.79
N GLU A 166 -11.62 -7.31 6.58
CA GLU A 166 -12.85 -6.86 5.89
C GLU A 166 -14.12 -7.28 6.65
N GLY A 167 -14.17 -8.51 7.15
CA GLY A 167 -15.28 -9.01 7.96
C GLY A 167 -15.38 -8.32 9.32
N LEU A 168 -14.24 -8.00 9.93
CA LEU A 168 -14.13 -7.27 11.20
C LEU A 168 -14.74 -5.87 11.07
N LEU A 169 -14.30 -5.10 10.07
CA LEU A 169 -14.83 -3.77 9.80
C LEU A 169 -16.34 -3.78 9.59
N ARG A 170 -16.85 -4.74 8.79
CA ARG A 170 -18.29 -4.93 8.57
C ARG A 170 -19.05 -5.24 9.86
N SER A 171 -18.45 -6.06 10.71
CA SER A 171 -19.04 -6.43 12.01
C SER A 171 -19.10 -5.23 12.94
N PHE A 172 -18.03 -4.44 13.03
CA PHE A 172 -17.99 -3.22 13.85
C PHE A 172 -18.91 -2.12 13.32
N HIS A 173 -19.08 -2.01 12.01
CA HIS A 173 -20.10 -1.16 11.42
C HIS A 173 -21.50 -1.56 11.89
N THR A 174 -21.82 -2.85 11.84
CA THR A 174 -23.15 -3.36 12.26
C THR A 174 -23.38 -3.20 13.77
N MET A 175 -22.36 -3.47 14.60
CA MET A 175 -22.49 -3.43 16.06
C MET A 175 -22.46 -2.01 16.63
N TYR A 176 -21.62 -1.13 16.07
CA TYR A 176 -21.28 0.17 16.68
C TYR A 176 -21.51 1.36 15.75
N GLY A 177 -21.90 1.15 14.49
CA GLY A 177 -22.09 2.23 13.52
C GLY A 177 -20.79 2.86 13.02
N LEU A 178 -19.65 2.17 13.17
CA LEU A 178 -18.35 2.66 12.68
C LEU A 178 -18.33 2.69 11.15
N ASP A 179 -18.33 3.87 10.54
CA ASP A 179 -18.26 3.98 9.08
C ASP A 179 -16.88 3.56 8.57
N TYR A 180 -16.85 2.83 7.46
CA TYR A 180 -15.59 2.40 6.86
C TYR A 180 -15.63 2.20 5.35
N VAL A 181 -14.45 2.25 4.74
CA VAL A 181 -14.18 1.76 3.39
C VAL A 181 -12.89 0.94 3.41
N ALA A 182 -12.88 -0.24 2.79
CA ALA A 182 -11.67 -1.03 2.60
C ALA A 182 -11.21 -1.03 1.13
N LEU A 183 -9.92 -0.94 0.88
CA LEU A 183 -9.37 -0.79 -0.46
C LEU A 183 -8.47 -1.98 -0.81
N ARG A 184 -8.88 -2.81 -1.76
CA ARG A 184 -8.12 -3.97 -2.26
C ARG A 184 -7.08 -3.51 -3.28
N TYR A 185 -5.85 -3.33 -2.81
CA TYR A 185 -4.74 -2.90 -3.68
C TYR A 185 -4.21 -4.02 -4.58
N PHE A 186 -3.93 -3.69 -5.83
CA PHE A 186 -3.30 -4.57 -6.82
C PHE A 186 -1.86 -4.10 -7.08
N ASN A 187 -0.88 -4.98 -6.88
CA ASN A 187 0.56 -4.80 -7.16
C ASN A 187 1.05 -3.33 -7.20
N VAL A 188 1.07 -2.68 -6.03
CA VAL A 188 1.48 -1.29 -5.91
C VAL A 188 2.98 -1.16 -6.16
N TYR A 189 3.38 -0.14 -6.93
CA TYR A 189 4.78 0.20 -7.18
C TYR A 189 4.99 1.72 -7.18
N GLY A 190 6.23 2.14 -6.94
CA GLY A 190 6.62 3.55 -6.98
C GLY A 190 7.67 3.90 -5.92
N PRO A 191 8.02 5.18 -5.80
CA PRO A 191 8.98 5.68 -4.81
C PRO A 191 8.68 5.21 -3.39
N ARG A 192 9.73 5.15 -2.55
CA ARG A 192 9.67 4.74 -1.12
C ARG A 192 9.31 3.27 -0.91
N MET A 193 9.34 2.47 -1.96
CA MET A 193 9.11 1.04 -1.87
C MET A 193 10.17 0.35 -1.03
N ASP A 194 9.69 -0.56 -0.20
CA ASP A 194 10.53 -1.48 0.56
C ASP A 194 11.23 -2.46 -0.41
N VAL A 195 12.56 -2.44 -0.39
CA VAL A 195 13.43 -3.25 -1.27
C VAL A 195 13.32 -4.76 -1.03
N HIS A 196 12.60 -5.19 0.03
CA HIS A 196 12.47 -6.60 0.42
C HIS A 196 11.08 -7.24 0.14
N GLY A 197 10.15 -6.56 -0.55
CA GLY A 197 8.86 -7.17 -0.95
C GLY A 197 8.98 -7.98 -2.25
N ARG A 198 8.20 -9.05 -2.47
CA ARG A 198 8.42 -9.97 -3.62
C ARG A 198 8.49 -9.29 -5.00
N TYR A 199 7.47 -8.51 -5.38
CA TYR A 199 7.45 -7.82 -6.67
C TYR A 199 8.24 -6.52 -6.64
N THR A 200 8.35 -5.87 -5.48
CA THR A 200 9.20 -4.71 -5.33
C THR A 200 10.68 -5.07 -5.48
N GLU A 201 11.06 -6.24 -5.00
CA GLU A 201 12.36 -6.88 -5.18
C GLU A 201 12.62 -7.22 -6.65
N VAL A 202 11.61 -7.57 -7.45
CA VAL A 202 11.79 -7.75 -8.91
C VAL A 202 12.21 -6.44 -9.57
N PHE A 203 11.53 -5.33 -9.28
CA PHE A 203 11.92 -4.02 -9.79
C PHE A 203 13.34 -3.64 -9.37
N ILE A 204 13.65 -3.73 -8.07
CA ILE A 204 14.98 -3.36 -7.55
C ILE A 204 16.08 -4.23 -8.16
N ARG A 205 15.91 -5.56 -8.16
CA ARG A 205 16.91 -6.48 -8.73
C ARG A 205 17.11 -6.26 -10.22
N TRP A 206 16.05 -5.95 -10.97
CA TRP A 206 16.20 -5.61 -12.38
C TRP A 206 16.90 -4.27 -12.57
N MET A 207 16.56 -3.24 -11.80
CA MET A 207 17.25 -1.94 -11.86
C MET A 207 18.74 -2.07 -11.52
N GLU A 208 19.09 -2.82 -10.47
CA GLU A 208 20.48 -3.12 -10.09
C GLU A 208 21.24 -3.85 -11.21
N ARG A 209 20.60 -4.87 -11.83
CA ARG A 209 21.21 -5.61 -12.94
C ARG A 209 21.43 -4.70 -14.14
N ILE A 210 20.41 -3.96 -14.57
CA ILE A 210 20.48 -3.07 -15.72
C ILE A 210 21.57 -2.00 -15.51
N ALA A 211 21.61 -1.38 -14.32
CA ALA A 211 22.65 -0.42 -13.96
C ALA A 211 24.06 -1.03 -13.93
N GLY A 212 24.16 -2.32 -13.57
CA GLY A 212 25.39 -3.10 -13.63
C GLY A 212 25.75 -3.64 -15.03
N GLY A 213 25.03 -3.25 -16.08
CA GLY A 213 25.24 -3.74 -17.45
C GLY A 213 24.81 -5.20 -17.66
N GLN A 214 23.98 -5.74 -16.78
CA GLN A 214 23.43 -7.09 -16.85
C GLN A 214 21.95 -7.06 -17.24
N PRO A 215 21.51 -7.93 -18.15
CA PRO A 215 20.11 -7.98 -18.57
C PRO A 215 19.18 -8.38 -17.41
N PRO A 216 17.94 -7.87 -17.35
CA PRO A 216 16.96 -8.33 -16.38
C PRO A 216 16.64 -9.81 -16.63
N LEU A 217 16.55 -10.59 -15.55
CA LEU A 217 16.35 -12.03 -15.60
C LEU A 217 14.91 -12.39 -15.20
N ILE A 218 14.20 -13.09 -16.09
CA ILE A 218 12.89 -13.68 -15.85
C ILE A 218 13.07 -15.19 -15.64
N PHE A 219 12.52 -15.74 -14.55
CA PHE A 219 12.46 -17.19 -14.38
C PHE A 219 11.20 -17.74 -15.04
N GLY A 220 11.33 -18.68 -15.98
CA GLY A 220 10.22 -19.18 -16.78
C GLY A 220 9.97 -18.34 -18.04
N ASP A 221 8.77 -18.41 -18.60
CA ASP A 221 8.41 -17.77 -19.89
C ASP A 221 8.00 -16.29 -19.76
N GLY A 222 7.70 -15.81 -18.56
CA GLY A 222 7.28 -14.42 -18.33
C GLY A 222 5.85 -14.12 -18.77
N ALA A 223 5.04 -15.13 -19.07
CA ALA A 223 3.68 -14.99 -19.59
C ALA A 223 2.64 -14.59 -18.53
N GLN A 224 2.98 -14.71 -17.25
CA GLN A 224 2.11 -14.27 -16.16
C GLN A 224 1.86 -12.76 -16.24
N THR A 225 0.60 -12.36 -16.07
CA THR A 225 0.17 -10.97 -16.18
C THR A 225 -0.30 -10.42 -14.84
N MET A 226 0.02 -9.16 -14.60
CA MET A 226 -0.29 -8.47 -13.36
C MET A 226 -0.77 -7.05 -13.66
N ASP A 227 -1.76 -6.60 -12.89
CA ASP A 227 -2.21 -5.22 -12.86
C ASP A 227 -1.36 -4.44 -11.83
N PHE A 228 -0.58 -3.47 -12.32
CA PHE A 228 0.29 -2.61 -11.51
C PHE A 228 -0.29 -1.21 -11.43
N VAL A 229 -0.30 -0.64 -10.24
CA VAL A 229 -0.82 0.71 -10.00
C VAL A 229 0.19 1.52 -9.20
N TYR A 230 0.33 2.79 -9.57
CA TYR A 230 1.32 3.66 -8.99
C TYR A 230 0.93 4.13 -7.57
N THR A 231 1.91 4.26 -6.67
CA THR A 231 1.67 4.56 -5.24
C THR A 231 0.88 5.86 -5.02
N GLU A 232 1.12 6.91 -5.80
CA GLU A 232 0.37 8.19 -5.66
C GLU A 232 -1.12 8.03 -5.98
N ASP A 233 -1.47 7.18 -6.95
CA ASP A 233 -2.88 6.88 -7.28
C ASP A 233 -3.56 6.09 -6.17
N ILE A 234 -2.83 5.19 -5.50
CA ILE A 234 -3.31 4.46 -4.33
C ILE A 234 -3.54 5.41 -3.15
N ALA A 235 -2.62 6.32 -2.89
CA ALA A 235 -2.78 7.32 -1.84
C ALA A 235 -4.01 8.19 -2.12
N ARG A 236 -4.21 8.64 -3.37
CA ARG A 236 -5.39 9.41 -3.77
C ARG A 236 -6.69 8.63 -3.57
N ALA A 237 -6.69 7.33 -3.85
CA ALA A 237 -7.85 6.47 -3.58
C ALA A 237 -8.25 6.47 -2.10
N ASN A 238 -7.28 6.54 -1.17
CA ASN A 238 -7.57 6.60 0.26
C ASN A 238 -8.27 7.92 0.62
N LEU A 239 -7.76 9.05 0.12
CA LEU A 239 -8.36 10.37 0.37
C LEU A 239 -9.77 10.47 -0.24
N LEU A 240 -9.98 9.94 -1.45
CA LEU A 240 -11.30 9.88 -2.06
C LEU A 240 -12.24 8.96 -1.29
N ALA A 241 -11.77 7.81 -0.78
CA ALA A 241 -12.56 6.95 0.08
C ALA A 241 -13.00 7.65 1.39
N ALA A 242 -12.13 8.48 1.97
CA ALA A 242 -12.47 9.26 3.16
C ALA A 242 -13.56 10.31 2.88
N THR A 243 -13.46 11.01 1.76
CA THR A 243 -14.34 12.12 1.36
C THR A 243 -15.62 11.69 0.66
N ALA A 244 -15.67 10.47 0.12
CA ALA A 244 -16.86 9.95 -0.55
C ALA A 244 -17.98 9.64 0.47
N PRO A 245 -19.26 9.91 0.12
CA PRO A 245 -20.42 9.65 0.98
C PRO A 245 -20.83 8.16 0.99
N VAL A 246 -19.84 7.26 1.11
CA VAL A 246 -20.01 5.80 1.10
C VAL A 246 -19.44 5.15 2.36
N THR A 247 -20.02 4.03 2.78
CA THR A 247 -19.63 3.24 3.96
C THR A 247 -20.07 1.78 3.76
N ASP A 248 -19.52 0.81 4.51
CA ASP A 248 -19.78 -0.64 4.37
C ASP A 248 -19.45 -1.17 2.97
N ARG A 249 -18.29 -0.74 2.42
CA ARG A 249 -17.88 -1.08 1.06
C ARG A 249 -16.40 -1.44 0.97
N VAL A 250 -16.12 -2.32 0.01
CA VAL A 250 -14.77 -2.65 -0.45
C VAL A 250 -14.63 -2.27 -1.92
N TYR A 251 -13.46 -1.79 -2.33
CA TYR A 251 -13.19 -1.39 -3.71
C TYR A 251 -11.85 -1.95 -4.21
N ASN A 252 -11.82 -2.40 -5.45
CA ASN A 252 -10.57 -2.69 -6.14
C ASN A 252 -9.89 -1.37 -6.56
N ILE A 253 -8.63 -1.20 -6.17
CA ILE A 253 -7.81 -0.07 -6.57
C ILE A 253 -6.61 -0.60 -7.35
N ALA A 254 -6.64 -0.39 -8.67
CA ALA A 254 -5.71 -0.94 -9.66
C ALA A 254 -5.68 -0.08 -10.94
N SER A 255 -4.81 -0.37 -11.90
CA SER A 255 -4.82 0.34 -13.19
C SER A 255 -6.01 -0.05 -14.08
N GLY A 256 -6.60 -1.23 -13.88
CA GLY A 256 -7.61 -1.78 -14.78
C GLY A 256 -7.01 -2.33 -16.09
N SER A 257 -5.68 -2.46 -16.15
CA SER A 257 -4.93 -3.02 -17.25
C SER A 257 -3.90 -4.02 -16.74
N GLU A 258 -3.56 -5.04 -17.52
CA GLU A 258 -2.56 -6.04 -17.14
C GLU A 258 -1.33 -5.97 -18.06
N VAL A 259 -0.15 -6.20 -17.49
CA VAL A 259 1.12 -6.30 -18.21
C VAL A 259 1.78 -7.63 -17.85
N SER A 260 2.39 -8.29 -18.82
CA SER A 260 3.18 -9.50 -18.57
C SER A 260 4.49 -9.16 -17.86
N LEU A 261 5.13 -10.12 -17.17
CA LEU A 261 6.46 -9.86 -16.63
C LEU A 261 7.47 -9.49 -17.71
N ARG A 262 7.35 -10.08 -18.90
CA ARG A 262 8.17 -9.70 -20.06
C ARG A 262 7.92 -8.24 -20.45
N GLY A 263 6.65 -7.84 -20.61
CA GLY A 263 6.30 -6.46 -20.94
C GLY A 263 6.73 -5.46 -19.86
N LEU A 264 6.71 -5.88 -18.60
CA LEU A 264 7.20 -5.08 -17.48
C LEU A 264 8.72 -4.87 -17.53
N ALA A 265 9.48 -5.92 -17.84
CA ALA A 265 10.93 -5.84 -17.98
C ALA A 265 11.32 -4.96 -19.18
N ASP A 266 10.63 -5.11 -20.31
CA ASP A 266 10.82 -4.27 -21.50
C ASP A 266 10.54 -2.78 -21.17
N ALA A 267 9.44 -2.49 -20.48
CA ALA A 267 9.08 -1.13 -20.07
C ALA A 267 10.09 -0.53 -19.07
N LEU A 268 10.69 -1.35 -18.19
CA LEU A 268 11.73 -0.91 -17.26
C LEU A 268 13.05 -0.62 -17.98
N LEU A 269 13.44 -1.43 -18.97
CA LEU A 269 14.60 -1.17 -19.82
C LEU A 269 14.46 0.19 -20.53
N GLU A 270 13.28 0.47 -21.09
CA GLU A 270 12.95 1.76 -21.69
C GLU A 270 13.04 2.91 -20.67
N ALA A 271 12.47 2.73 -19.47
CA ALA A 271 12.52 3.75 -18.41
C ALA A 271 13.95 4.01 -17.88
N MET A 272 14.88 3.08 -18.07
CA MET A 272 16.29 3.20 -17.70
C MET A 272 17.20 3.60 -18.88
N ASP A 273 16.63 3.88 -20.06
CA ASP A 273 17.37 4.19 -21.29
C ASP A 273 18.42 3.11 -21.64
N SER A 274 18.08 1.83 -21.42
CA SER A 274 18.97 0.69 -21.65
C SER A 274 18.63 -0.06 -22.94
N ASP A 275 19.66 -0.45 -23.68
CA ASP A 275 19.60 -1.27 -24.90
C ASP A 275 19.80 -2.77 -24.64
N LEU A 276 19.85 -3.18 -23.36
CA LEU A 276 19.89 -4.59 -22.97
C LEU A 276 18.59 -5.30 -23.37
N HIS A 277 18.64 -6.63 -23.39
CA HIS A 277 17.48 -7.48 -23.68
C HIS A 277 17.11 -8.31 -22.45
N VAL A 278 15.88 -8.81 -22.40
CA VAL A 278 15.44 -9.70 -21.33
C VAL A 278 16.07 -11.09 -21.49
N GLU A 279 16.61 -11.64 -20.40
CA GLU A 279 17.08 -13.03 -20.33
C GLU A 279 16.09 -13.93 -19.60
N HIS A 280 16.04 -15.19 -20.01
CA HIS A 280 15.20 -16.21 -19.38
C HIS A 280 16.06 -17.25 -18.67
N GLY A 281 15.77 -17.44 -17.37
CA GLY A 281 16.31 -18.50 -16.53
C GLY A 281 15.34 -19.67 -16.39
N PRO A 282 15.81 -20.81 -15.83
CA PRO A 282 14.95 -21.97 -15.61
C PRO A 282 13.75 -21.59 -14.74
N ALA A 283 12.58 -22.15 -15.06
CA ALA A 283 11.39 -21.95 -14.25
C ALA A 283 11.68 -22.36 -12.80
N ARG A 284 11.31 -21.49 -11.86
CA ARG A 284 11.32 -21.81 -10.43
C ARG A 284 9.89 -22.17 -10.03
N ASP A 285 9.72 -23.09 -9.08
CA ASP A 285 8.45 -23.23 -8.37
C ASP A 285 8.15 -21.90 -7.67
N THR A 286 7.42 -21.02 -8.33
CA THR A 286 6.98 -19.77 -7.74
C THR A 286 5.83 -20.11 -6.80
N ALA A 287 6.13 -20.21 -5.51
CA ALA A 287 5.13 -20.39 -4.47
C ALA A 287 4.02 -19.32 -4.61
N GLY A 288 2.78 -19.73 -4.88
CA GLY A 288 1.64 -18.86 -5.13
C GLY A 288 1.21 -18.92 -6.59
N GLY A 289 0.27 -19.81 -6.89
CA GLY A 289 -0.22 -20.16 -8.24
C GLY A 289 -1.00 -19.05 -8.97
N VAL A 290 -0.85 -17.78 -8.59
CA VAL A 290 -1.53 -16.66 -9.24
C VAL A 290 -0.75 -16.24 -10.48
N VAL A 291 -1.21 -16.72 -11.62
CA VAL A 291 -0.61 -16.46 -12.95
C VAL A 291 -1.19 -15.23 -13.64
N ARG A 292 -2.32 -14.71 -13.15
CA ARG A 292 -3.03 -13.58 -13.74
C ARG A 292 -3.69 -12.72 -12.66
N ARG A 293 -3.57 -11.39 -12.77
CA ARG A 293 -4.34 -10.41 -12.02
C ARG A 293 -4.75 -9.26 -12.93
N LEU A 294 -6.05 -9.02 -13.02
CA LEU A 294 -6.65 -7.90 -13.72
C LEU A 294 -7.88 -7.47 -12.94
N ALA A 295 -7.93 -6.23 -12.44
CA ALA A 295 -9.04 -5.78 -11.61
C ALA A 295 -10.18 -5.18 -12.45
N ASP A 296 -11.43 -5.42 -12.04
CA ASP A 296 -12.52 -4.51 -12.40
C ASP A 296 -12.50 -3.33 -11.41
N ILE A 297 -12.30 -2.10 -11.91
CA ILE A 297 -12.26 -0.87 -11.10
C ILE A 297 -13.52 -0.02 -11.22
N SER A 298 -14.57 -0.53 -11.89
CA SER A 298 -15.79 0.22 -12.21
C SER A 298 -16.52 0.73 -10.96
N ALA A 299 -16.42 -0.01 -9.84
CA ALA A 299 -17.03 0.43 -8.58
C ALA A 299 -16.30 1.62 -7.94
N ALA A 300 -14.97 1.64 -7.98
CA ALA A 300 -14.19 2.76 -7.49
C ALA A 300 -14.43 4.03 -8.34
N GLU A 301 -14.52 3.88 -9.66
CA GLU A 301 -14.87 4.98 -10.57
C GLU A 301 -16.24 5.57 -10.24
N ARG A 302 -17.26 4.71 -10.15
CA ARG A 302 -18.65 5.15 -9.94
C ARG A 302 -18.87 5.76 -8.55
N ASP A 303 -18.35 5.12 -7.51
CA ASP A 303 -18.73 5.43 -6.12
C ASP A 303 -17.74 6.40 -5.46
N LEU A 304 -16.47 6.41 -5.88
CA LEU A 304 -15.42 7.29 -5.32
C LEU A 304 -14.98 8.39 -6.31
N GLY A 305 -15.39 8.31 -7.57
CA GLY A 305 -14.83 9.18 -8.63
C GLY A 305 -13.36 8.88 -8.93
N TRP A 306 -12.87 7.70 -8.56
CA TRP A 306 -11.45 7.36 -8.68
C TRP A 306 -11.14 6.66 -10.01
N LYS A 307 -10.09 7.12 -10.69
CA LYS A 307 -9.42 6.44 -11.80
C LYS A 307 -7.92 6.56 -11.63
N PRO A 308 -7.10 5.59 -12.05
CA PRO A 308 -5.65 5.77 -12.11
C PRO A 308 -5.31 6.92 -13.07
N GLU A 309 -4.35 7.77 -12.70
CA GLU A 309 -3.92 8.90 -13.50
C GLU A 309 -2.54 8.68 -14.12
N LEU A 310 -1.69 7.86 -13.49
CA LEU A 310 -0.37 7.54 -14.00
C LEU A 310 -0.34 6.18 -14.68
N GLY A 311 0.07 6.19 -15.95
CA GLY A 311 0.35 4.97 -16.71
C GLY A 311 1.67 4.31 -16.30
N LEU A 312 1.84 3.05 -16.71
CA LEU A 312 2.99 2.23 -16.34
C LEU A 312 4.34 2.91 -16.68
N THR A 313 4.50 3.37 -17.92
CA THR A 313 5.74 3.99 -18.42
C THR A 313 6.17 5.21 -17.59
N ASP A 314 5.26 6.14 -17.34
CA ASP A 314 5.56 7.35 -16.57
C ASP A 314 5.84 7.04 -15.09
N GLY A 315 5.08 6.10 -14.51
CA GLY A 315 5.33 5.63 -13.15
C GLY A 315 6.69 4.93 -13.01
N LEU A 316 7.13 4.17 -14.02
CA LEU A 316 8.44 3.50 -14.02
C LEU A 316 9.58 4.51 -14.12
N ARG A 317 9.45 5.56 -14.94
CA ARG A 317 10.45 6.64 -14.99
C ARG A 317 10.61 7.31 -13.64
N LYS A 318 9.50 7.69 -12.99
CA LYS A 318 9.51 8.27 -11.64
C LYS A 318 10.14 7.32 -10.60
N LEU A 319 9.88 6.02 -10.72
CA LEU A 319 10.50 5.02 -9.85
C LEU A 319 12.02 4.96 -10.07
N VAL A 320 12.48 4.94 -11.33
CA VAL A 320 13.89 4.92 -11.69
C VAL A 320 14.60 6.18 -11.19
N ASP A 321 14.01 7.36 -11.37
CA ASP A 321 14.58 8.62 -10.89
C ASP A 321 14.76 8.61 -9.37
N TRP A 322 13.71 8.21 -8.63
CA TRP A 322 13.80 8.06 -7.18
C TRP A 322 14.87 7.04 -6.75
N TRP A 323 14.97 5.90 -7.44
CA TRP A 323 15.96 4.88 -7.13
C TRP A 323 17.39 5.38 -7.38
N LYS A 324 17.63 6.11 -8.47
CA LYS A 324 18.92 6.74 -8.77
C LYS A 324 19.31 7.73 -7.68
N ASP A 325 18.40 8.63 -7.30
CA ASP A 325 18.67 9.64 -6.26
C ASP A 325 19.02 9.00 -4.92
N THR A 326 18.29 7.94 -4.54
CA THR A 326 18.51 7.21 -3.29
C THR A 326 19.86 6.47 -3.30
N THR A 327 20.23 5.86 -4.43
CA THR A 327 21.48 5.10 -4.56
C THR A 327 22.70 6.02 -4.60
N THR A 328 22.61 7.15 -5.30
CA THR A 328 23.70 8.13 -5.44
C THR A 328 23.95 8.87 -4.11
N GLY A 329 22.90 9.10 -3.31
CA GLY A 329 23.02 9.69 -1.98
C GLY A 329 23.70 8.79 -0.94
N ALA A 330 23.57 7.47 -1.06
CA ALA A 330 24.19 6.50 -0.16
C ALA A 330 25.73 6.44 -0.32
N ASP A 331 26.22 6.55 -1.57
CA ASP A 331 27.66 6.56 -1.87
C ASP A 331 28.38 7.85 -1.43
N GLY A 332 27.65 8.96 -1.26
CA GLY A 332 28.18 10.24 -0.78
C GLY A 332 28.51 10.26 0.72
N THR A 333 27.79 9.48 1.53
CA THR A 333 28.01 9.42 2.99
C THR A 333 29.12 8.45 3.43
N ALA A 334 29.64 7.62 2.53
CA ALA A 334 30.67 6.64 2.85
C ALA A 334 32.12 7.15 2.68
N ARG A 335 32.33 8.39 2.19
CA ARG A 335 33.68 8.92 1.90
C ARG A 335 34.21 9.97 2.86
N ASP A 336 33.38 10.52 3.76
CA ASP A 336 33.78 11.58 4.70
C ASP A 336 34.04 11.08 6.13
N GLY A 337 34.61 9.86 6.26
CA GLY A 337 34.83 9.20 7.54
C GLY A 337 36.24 8.68 7.81
N GLN A 338 37.23 8.97 6.96
CA GLN A 338 38.64 8.67 7.24
C GLN A 338 39.57 9.78 6.70
N SER A 339 39.82 10.76 7.57
CA SER A 339 41.10 11.49 7.63
C SER A 339 41.38 11.87 9.07
#